data_AF-A0A0E0KDU4-F1
#
_entry.id   AF-A0A0E0KDU4-F1
#
_cell.length_a   1.000
_cell.length_b   1.000
_cell.length_c   1.000
_cell.angle_alpha   90.00
_cell.angle_beta   90.00
_cell.angle_gamma   90.00
#
_symmetry.space_group_name_H-M   'P 1'
#
loop_
_entity.id
_entity.type
_entity.pdbx_description
1 polymer ?
#
loop_
_entity_poly.entity_id
_entity_poly.type
_entity_poly.pdbx_seq_one_letter_code
_entity_poly.pdbx_strand_id
1 'polypeptide(L)'
;MSAAAATVRSAAAAAATRARKGGGLRWLGTAAEAEREGGAGARWELSAAREYYDYRKSIYGDVTHRALLVDAVGTLVVPAQPTAMVYKSIGEKYGVKYSEDEILARYRRAYEQPWGGSRLRYVDDGRPFWQHIVTSSTGCSDLQYFEELYQYYITEKAWKLCDPDAENVFKALRKAGVKTAVVSNFDTRLRPLLHVLKCDHWFDAVAVSAEVAAEKPNPTIFLKACESLGVKPEEAVHVGDDRRNDIWGARDAGCDAWLWGSDVHSFKEVAERIGVEVANLPGILSCDRGRHAAMPGFGAVMFILSRRLQRGSGLRWPSDGQWFSGAIDIYLPGILSCDRGRHVNICVVWRMQLL
;
A
#
# COMPACT_ATOMS: atom_id res chain seq x y z
N MET A 1 10.19 16.26 36.40
CA MET A 1 9.00 16.30 35.50
C MET A 1 8.59 17.77 35.41
N SER A 2 9.08 18.46 34.39
CA SER A 2 9.17 19.93 34.40
C SER A 2 8.35 20.55 33.27
N ALA A 3 7.59 21.60 33.62
CA ALA A 3 7.00 22.71 32.86
C ALA A 3 6.72 22.62 31.34
N ALA A 4 7.55 21.96 30.53
CA ALA A 4 7.46 21.89 29.07
C ALA A 4 6.16 21.23 28.58
N ALA A 5 5.68 20.18 29.25
CA ALA A 5 4.44 19.49 28.88
C ALA A 5 3.17 20.34 29.12
N ALA A 6 3.23 21.29 30.07
CA ALA A 6 2.12 22.19 30.35
C ALA A 6 2.04 23.34 29.33
N THR A 7 3.20 23.83 28.85
CA THR A 7 3.28 24.92 27.88
C THR A 7 2.67 24.54 26.53
N VAL A 8 2.92 23.32 26.05
CA VAL A 8 2.38 22.81 24.76
C VAL A 8 0.86 22.68 24.77
N ARG A 9 0.27 22.26 25.91
CA ARG A 9 -1.20 22.15 26.05
C ARG A 9 -1.89 23.52 26.06
N SER A 10 -1.25 24.57 26.59
CA SER A 10 -1.85 25.92 26.61
C SER A 10 -1.87 26.61 25.24
N ALA A 11 -0.85 26.34 24.40
CA ALA A 11 -0.74 26.94 23.07
C ALA A 11 -1.80 26.41 22.10
N ALA A 12 -2.12 25.11 22.18
CA ALA A 12 -3.16 24.48 21.35
C ALA A 12 -4.57 25.00 21.69
N ALA A 13 -4.86 25.25 22.97
CA ALA A 13 -6.15 25.81 23.40
C ALA A 13 -6.33 27.29 22.99
N ALA A 14 -5.26 28.08 23.01
CA ALA A 14 -5.28 29.48 22.58
C ALA A 14 -5.51 29.61 21.06
N ALA A 15 -4.94 28.72 20.25
CA ALA A 15 -5.13 28.68 18.80
C ALA A 15 -6.58 28.34 18.41
N ALA A 16 -7.20 27.37 19.10
CA ALA A 16 -8.59 26.97 18.86
C ALA A 16 -9.61 28.09 19.19
N THR A 17 -9.28 28.95 20.16
CA THR A 17 -10.17 30.05 20.58
C THR A 17 -10.13 31.22 19.59
N ARG A 18 -8.98 31.43 18.93
CA ARG A 18 -8.78 32.53 17.96
C ARG A 18 -9.49 32.28 16.63
N ALA A 19 -9.67 31.02 16.24
CA ALA A 19 -10.39 30.63 15.02
C ALA A 19 -11.92 30.85 15.09
N ARG A 20 -12.49 31.10 16.28
CA ARG A 20 -13.94 31.22 16.48
C ARG A 20 -14.48 32.65 16.43
N LYS A 21 -13.62 33.67 16.39
CA LYS A 21 -14.03 35.09 16.39
C LYS A 21 -13.38 35.84 15.22
N GLY A 22 -14.05 35.87 14.07
CA GLY A 22 -13.59 36.68 12.94
C GLY A 22 -14.39 36.41 11.67
N GLY A 23 -15.68 36.75 11.68
CA GLY A 23 -16.41 36.95 10.43
C GLY A 23 -15.94 38.24 9.76
N GLY A 24 -15.80 38.23 8.43
CA GLY A 24 -15.52 39.43 7.65
C GLY A 24 -14.66 39.17 6.40
N LEU A 25 -15.32 39.20 5.25
CA LEU A 25 -14.80 39.01 3.91
C LEU A 25 -13.79 40.11 3.51
N ARG A 26 -12.57 39.75 3.07
CA ARG A 26 -11.80 40.49 2.05
C ARG A 26 -10.66 39.63 1.48
N TRP A 27 -10.92 39.00 0.33
CA TRP A 27 -9.90 38.31 -0.47
C TRP A 27 -9.31 39.28 -1.49
N LEU A 28 -8.08 39.74 -1.25
CA LEU A 28 -7.15 40.24 -2.28
C LEU A 28 -5.72 39.94 -1.81
N GLY A 29 -5.33 38.66 -1.86
CA GLY A 29 -3.93 38.23 -1.82
C GLY A 29 -3.59 37.65 -3.19
N THR A 30 -2.51 38.11 -3.80
CA THR A 30 -2.11 37.66 -5.14
C THR A 30 -1.50 36.25 -5.08
N ALA A 31 -1.52 35.51 -6.20
CA ALA A 31 -0.97 34.16 -6.33
C ALA A 31 0.49 34.02 -5.85
N ALA A 32 1.24 35.13 -5.75
CA ALA A 32 2.61 35.16 -5.25
C ALA A 32 2.75 34.98 -3.72
N GLU A 33 1.71 35.25 -2.92
CA GLU A 33 1.72 34.99 -1.48
C GLU A 33 1.42 33.52 -1.15
N ALA A 34 0.57 32.86 -1.95
CA ALA A 34 0.27 31.43 -1.82
C ALA A 34 1.50 30.54 -2.09
N GLU A 35 2.40 30.94 -2.99
CA GLU A 35 3.64 30.20 -3.27
C GLU A 35 4.72 30.35 -2.18
N ARG A 36 4.74 31.46 -1.43
CA ARG A 36 5.66 31.66 -0.30
C ARG A 36 5.21 30.92 0.97
N GLU A 37 3.91 30.82 1.20
CA GLU A 37 3.36 30.10 2.36
C GLU A 37 3.44 28.58 2.20
N GLY A 38 3.29 28.04 0.98
CA GLY A 38 3.39 26.60 0.72
C GLY A 38 4.76 26.01 1.05
N GLY A 39 5.84 26.74 0.81
CA GLY A 39 7.22 26.30 1.09
C GLY A 39 7.62 26.39 2.56
N ALA A 40 7.15 27.40 3.29
CA ALA A 40 7.34 27.52 4.73
C ALA A 40 6.47 26.50 5.50
N GLY A 41 5.26 26.28 4.99
CA GLY A 41 4.31 25.23 5.37
C GLY A 41 4.94 23.84 5.42
N ALA A 42 5.34 23.36 4.24
CA ALA A 42 5.97 22.04 4.11
C ALA A 42 7.27 21.93 4.93
N ARG A 43 8.05 23.01 5.02
CA ARG A 43 9.32 23.00 5.78
C ARG A 43 9.11 22.89 7.30
N TRP A 44 8.06 23.50 7.85
CA TRP A 44 7.74 23.36 9.28
C TRP A 44 7.16 21.97 9.58
N GLU A 45 6.35 21.42 8.68
CA GLU A 45 5.79 20.07 8.81
C GLU A 45 6.89 19.02 8.84
N LEU A 46 7.87 19.16 7.94
CA LEU A 46 9.05 18.29 7.87
C LEU A 46 9.94 18.40 9.12
N SER A 47 10.12 19.60 9.68
CA SER A 47 10.89 19.76 10.93
C SER A 47 10.18 19.14 12.13
N ALA A 48 8.87 19.36 12.26
CA ALA A 48 8.08 18.79 13.35
C ALA A 48 8.01 17.25 13.27
N ALA A 49 7.85 16.69 12.07
CA ALA A 49 7.88 15.24 11.86
C ALA A 49 9.24 14.64 12.26
N ARG A 50 10.34 15.30 11.89
CA ARG A 50 11.69 14.86 12.28
C ARG A 50 11.88 14.87 13.80
N GLU A 51 11.51 15.97 14.45
CA GLU A 51 11.57 16.08 15.92
C GLU A 51 10.75 14.99 16.61
N TYR A 52 9.60 14.62 16.07
CA TYR A 52 8.77 13.53 16.58
C TYR A 52 9.49 12.18 16.52
N TYR A 53 10.07 11.81 15.38
CA TYR A 53 10.78 10.52 15.27
C TYR A 53 12.08 10.49 16.08
N ASP A 54 12.80 11.60 16.15
CA ASP A 54 13.99 11.72 17.00
C ASP A 54 13.60 11.56 18.49
N TYR A 55 12.48 12.16 18.92
CA TYR A 55 11.91 11.95 20.26
C TYR A 55 11.55 10.48 20.51
N ARG A 56 10.88 9.81 19.58
CA ARG A 56 10.53 8.39 19.75
C ARG A 56 11.76 7.50 19.87
N LYS A 57 12.78 7.72 19.03
CA LYS A 57 14.08 7.02 19.13
C LYS A 57 14.76 7.28 20.47
N SER A 58 14.65 8.48 21.03
CA SER A 58 15.19 8.75 22.37
C SER A 58 14.55 7.91 23.50
N ILE A 59 13.31 7.43 23.29
CA ILE A 59 12.59 6.59 24.26
C ILE A 59 12.83 5.10 23.99
N TYR A 60 12.80 4.69 22.73
CA TYR A 60 12.79 3.27 22.33
C TYR A 60 14.13 2.77 21.74
N GLY A 61 15.16 3.61 21.69
CA GLY A 61 16.47 3.30 21.12
C GLY A 61 16.51 3.52 19.61
N ASP A 62 16.99 2.53 18.86
CA ASP A 62 17.18 2.67 17.41
C ASP A 62 15.86 2.67 16.61
N VAL A 63 14.75 2.29 17.25
CA VAL A 63 13.43 2.20 16.64
C VAL A 63 12.49 3.31 17.11
N THR A 64 11.50 3.65 16.27
CA THR A 64 10.43 4.59 16.63
C THR A 64 9.25 3.86 17.27
N HIS A 65 9.00 2.60 16.92
CA HIS A 65 7.89 1.79 17.42
C HIS A 65 8.40 0.41 17.79
N ARG A 66 7.89 -0.14 18.90
CA ARG A 66 8.22 -1.50 19.35
C ARG A 66 7.29 -2.56 18.77
N ALA A 67 6.17 -2.14 18.18
CA ALA A 67 5.27 -3.05 17.48
C ALA A 67 4.74 -2.47 16.16
N LEU A 68 4.57 -3.36 15.18
CA LEU A 68 3.88 -3.14 13.92
C LEU A 68 2.61 -4.00 13.87
N LEU A 69 1.46 -3.34 13.79
CA LEU A 69 0.16 -3.96 13.53
C LEU A 69 -0.17 -3.79 12.04
N VAL A 70 -0.67 -4.84 11.39
CA VAL A 70 -0.88 -4.86 9.94
C VAL A 70 -2.29 -5.36 9.63
N ASP A 71 -3.02 -4.66 8.76
CA ASP A 71 -4.24 -5.20 8.19
C ASP A 71 -3.96 -6.36 7.20
N ALA A 72 -4.90 -7.28 7.07
CA ALA A 72 -4.78 -8.38 6.14
C ALA A 72 -5.14 -7.99 4.69
N VAL A 73 -6.42 -7.75 4.39
CA VAL A 73 -6.92 -7.66 3.01
C VAL A 73 -6.82 -6.24 2.49
N GLY A 74 -6.03 -6.03 1.44
CA GLY A 74 -5.74 -4.70 0.88
C GLY A 74 -4.38 -4.15 1.29
N THR A 75 -3.75 -4.78 2.30
CA THR A 75 -2.44 -4.39 2.85
C THR A 75 -1.43 -5.54 2.80
N LEU A 76 -1.65 -6.63 3.53
CA LEU A 76 -0.75 -7.80 3.50
C LEU A 76 -1.04 -8.70 2.30
N VAL A 77 -2.32 -9.00 2.05
CA VAL A 77 -2.80 -9.87 0.98
C VAL A 77 -3.86 -9.17 0.14
N VAL A 78 -3.90 -9.50 -1.15
CA VAL A 78 -4.96 -9.08 -2.07
C VAL A 78 -5.50 -10.29 -2.82
N PRO A 79 -6.75 -10.24 -3.32
CA PRO A 79 -7.26 -11.26 -4.21
C PRO A 79 -6.33 -11.46 -5.42
N ALA A 80 -6.01 -12.71 -5.74
CA ALA A 80 -5.19 -13.04 -6.90
C ALA A 80 -5.92 -12.74 -8.22
N GLN A 81 -7.26 -12.82 -8.19
CA GLN A 81 -8.17 -12.50 -9.28
C GLN A 81 -9.30 -11.60 -8.77
N PRO A 82 -9.93 -10.80 -9.65
CA PRO A 82 -11.12 -10.02 -9.26
C PRO A 82 -12.21 -10.93 -8.68
N THR A 83 -12.76 -10.56 -7.52
CA THR A 83 -13.80 -11.33 -6.82
C THR A 83 -14.99 -11.68 -7.72
N ALA A 84 -15.45 -10.74 -8.54
CA ALA A 84 -16.57 -10.96 -9.45
C ALA A 84 -16.28 -12.01 -10.54
N MET A 85 -15.03 -12.06 -11.03
CA MET A 85 -14.58 -13.07 -12.00
C MET A 85 -14.58 -14.47 -11.36
N VAL A 86 -14.12 -14.59 -10.12
CA VAL A 86 -14.16 -15.85 -9.35
C VAL A 86 -15.60 -16.30 -9.13
N TYR A 87 -16.47 -15.38 -8.67
CA TYR A 87 -17.88 -15.67 -8.42
C TYR A 87 -18.57 -16.15 -9.70
N LYS A 88 -18.34 -15.47 -10.83
CA LYS A 88 -18.88 -15.89 -12.12
C LYS A 88 -18.36 -17.26 -12.55
N SER A 89 -17.05 -17.43 -12.62
CA SER A 89 -16.42 -18.66 -13.15
C SER A 89 -16.80 -19.91 -12.36
N ILE A 90 -16.82 -19.85 -11.02
CA ILE A 90 -17.31 -20.95 -10.19
C ILE A 90 -18.83 -21.10 -10.31
N GLY A 91 -19.55 -19.97 -10.43
CA GLY A 91 -21.01 -19.92 -10.46
C GLY A 91 -21.66 -20.38 -11.76
N GLU A 92 -20.93 -20.42 -12.89
CA GLU A 92 -21.47 -20.80 -14.20
C GLU A 92 -22.14 -22.18 -14.17
N LYS A 93 -21.52 -23.16 -13.52
CA LYS A 93 -22.09 -24.51 -13.37
C LYS A 93 -23.28 -24.59 -12.41
N TYR A 94 -23.48 -23.57 -11.58
CA TYR A 94 -24.62 -23.43 -10.67
C TYR A 94 -25.69 -22.45 -11.20
N GLY A 95 -25.58 -22.03 -12.46
CA GLY A 95 -26.59 -21.21 -13.11
C GLY A 95 -26.48 -19.71 -12.83
N VAL A 96 -25.33 -19.20 -12.38
CA VAL A 96 -25.07 -17.75 -12.30
C VAL A 96 -25.02 -17.18 -13.72
N LYS A 97 -25.89 -16.19 -14.00
CA LYS A 97 -26.04 -15.59 -15.34
C LYS A 97 -25.55 -14.14 -15.44
N TYR A 98 -25.24 -13.52 -14.31
CA TYR A 98 -24.84 -12.12 -14.28
C TYR A 98 -23.44 -11.92 -14.84
N SER A 99 -23.22 -10.76 -15.46
CA SER A 99 -21.89 -10.34 -15.89
C SER A 99 -21.01 -10.03 -14.66
N GLU A 100 -19.70 -9.98 -14.86
CA GLU A 100 -18.75 -9.63 -13.79
C GLU A 100 -19.03 -8.22 -13.23
N ASP A 101 -19.33 -7.26 -14.10
CA ASP A 101 -19.70 -5.89 -13.70
C ASP A 101 -20.97 -5.87 -12.85
N GLU A 102 -21.98 -6.66 -13.21
CA GLU A 102 -23.22 -6.74 -12.46
C GLU A 102 -23.00 -7.43 -11.09
N ILE A 103 -22.24 -8.52 -11.06
CA ILE A 103 -21.86 -9.19 -9.80
C ILE A 103 -21.10 -8.22 -8.89
N LEU A 104 -20.15 -7.45 -9.44
CA LEU A 104 -19.37 -6.47 -8.67
C LEU A 104 -20.25 -5.35 -8.11
N ALA A 105 -21.15 -4.79 -8.94
CA ALA A 105 -22.07 -3.74 -8.50
C ALA A 105 -23.01 -4.23 -7.38
N ARG A 106 -23.52 -5.46 -7.50
CA ARG A 106 -24.40 -6.07 -6.49
C ARG A 106 -23.64 -6.46 -5.23
N TYR A 107 -22.42 -6.95 -5.37
CA TYR A 107 -21.53 -7.24 -4.24
C TYR A 107 -21.30 -5.99 -3.40
N ARG A 108 -20.91 -4.86 -4.03
CA ARG A 108 -20.70 -3.58 -3.33
C ARG A 108 -21.96 -3.15 -2.59
N ARG A 109 -23.10 -3.17 -3.28
CA ARG A 109 -24.40 -2.83 -2.68
C ARG A 109 -24.70 -3.69 -1.45
N ALA A 110 -24.51 -5.00 -1.54
CA ALA A 110 -24.77 -5.93 -0.44
C ALA A 110 -23.81 -5.71 0.74
N TYR A 111 -22.53 -5.45 0.46
CA TYR A 111 -21.50 -5.23 1.47
C TYR A 111 -21.65 -3.90 2.22
N GLU A 112 -22.26 -2.89 1.58
CA GLU A 112 -22.57 -1.58 2.17
C GLU A 112 -23.81 -1.62 3.08
N GLN A 113 -24.69 -2.61 2.92
CA GLN A 113 -25.87 -2.73 3.77
C GLN A 113 -25.50 -3.14 5.20
N PRO A 114 -26.22 -2.65 6.22
CA PRO A 114 -26.12 -3.16 7.58
C PRO A 114 -26.42 -4.66 7.63
N TRP A 115 -25.63 -5.42 8.40
CA TRP A 115 -25.81 -6.85 8.57
C TRP A 115 -26.45 -7.20 9.92
N GLY A 116 -27.59 -7.91 9.88
CA GLY A 116 -28.18 -8.60 11.04
C GLY A 116 -28.54 -7.73 12.25
N GLY A 117 -28.62 -6.40 12.11
CA GLY A 117 -28.77 -5.46 13.24
C GLY A 117 -27.58 -5.47 14.23
N SER A 118 -26.54 -6.25 13.92
CA SER A 118 -25.32 -6.41 14.70
C SER A 118 -24.26 -5.43 14.23
N ARG A 119 -23.36 -5.03 15.13
CA ARG A 119 -22.16 -4.28 14.79
C ARG A 119 -21.01 -5.17 14.31
N LEU A 120 -21.18 -6.49 14.32
CA LEU A 120 -20.19 -7.47 13.89
C LEU A 120 -20.68 -8.21 12.64
N ARG A 121 -19.89 -8.16 11.57
CA ARG A 121 -20.16 -8.92 10.34
C ARG A 121 -19.87 -10.41 10.52
N TYR A 122 -18.78 -10.72 11.21
CA TYR A 122 -18.29 -12.09 11.35
C TYR A 122 -18.56 -12.58 12.77
N VAL A 123 -19.51 -13.49 12.88
CA VAL A 123 -19.75 -14.32 14.07
C VAL A 123 -19.33 -15.73 13.70
N ASP A 124 -18.55 -16.38 14.57
CA ASP A 124 -17.95 -17.68 14.32
C ASP A 124 -17.22 -17.74 12.96
N ASP A 125 -17.65 -18.60 12.05
CA ASP A 125 -17.06 -18.79 10.73
C ASP A 125 -17.51 -17.79 9.67
N GLY A 126 -18.38 -16.83 10.03
CA GLY A 126 -18.88 -15.79 9.15
C GLY A 126 -19.72 -16.32 7.98
N ARG A 127 -20.05 -17.62 7.94
CA ARG A 127 -20.81 -18.22 6.83
C ARG A 127 -22.14 -17.53 6.56
N PRO A 128 -22.97 -17.18 7.57
CA PRO A 128 -24.25 -16.53 7.29
C PRO A 128 -24.10 -15.22 6.52
N PHE A 129 -23.09 -14.41 6.87
CA PHE A 129 -22.78 -13.17 6.18
C PHE A 129 -22.32 -13.46 4.75
N TRP A 130 -21.36 -14.36 4.55
CA TRP A 130 -20.85 -14.66 3.21
C TRP A 130 -21.90 -15.33 2.31
N GLN A 131 -22.78 -16.17 2.84
CA GLN A 131 -23.92 -16.73 2.10
C GLN A 131 -24.84 -15.63 1.59
N HIS A 132 -25.15 -14.64 2.43
CA HIS A 132 -25.93 -13.49 2.03
C HIS A 132 -25.23 -12.68 0.93
N ILE A 133 -23.92 -12.43 1.05
CA ILE A 133 -23.15 -11.71 0.03
C ILE A 133 -23.14 -12.47 -1.29
N VAL A 134 -22.88 -13.78 -1.29
CA VAL A 134 -22.88 -14.63 -2.50
C VAL A 134 -24.26 -14.63 -3.15
N THR A 135 -25.32 -14.86 -2.38
CA THR A 135 -26.69 -14.89 -2.91
C THR A 135 -27.10 -13.53 -3.48
N SER A 136 -26.80 -12.44 -2.76
CA SER A 136 -27.18 -11.09 -3.17
C SER A 136 -26.42 -10.62 -4.41
N SER A 137 -25.13 -10.98 -4.52
CA SER A 137 -24.27 -10.60 -5.64
C SER A 137 -24.53 -11.41 -6.91
N THR A 138 -24.87 -12.70 -6.78
CA THR A 138 -24.96 -13.62 -7.92
C THR A 138 -26.37 -14.08 -8.25
N GLY A 139 -27.34 -13.85 -7.36
CA GLY A 139 -28.70 -14.39 -7.46
C GLY A 139 -28.80 -15.91 -7.30
N CYS A 140 -27.70 -16.61 -7.00
CA CYS A 140 -27.69 -18.05 -6.78
C CYS A 140 -27.64 -18.36 -5.28
N SER A 141 -28.64 -19.10 -4.80
CA SER A 141 -28.75 -19.56 -3.41
C SER A 141 -28.36 -21.04 -3.25
N ASP A 142 -27.68 -21.62 -4.23
CA ASP A 142 -27.20 -23.00 -4.17
C ASP A 142 -26.13 -23.14 -3.07
N LEU A 143 -26.34 -24.07 -2.13
CA LEU A 143 -25.43 -24.28 -1.01
C LEU A 143 -24.09 -24.88 -1.43
N GLN A 144 -24.06 -25.69 -2.48
CA GLN A 144 -22.82 -26.25 -3.02
C GLN A 144 -21.98 -25.16 -3.70
N TYR A 145 -22.64 -24.21 -4.38
CA TYR A 145 -21.96 -23.04 -4.93
C TYR A 145 -21.29 -22.21 -3.83
N PHE A 146 -22.05 -21.92 -2.77
CA PHE A 146 -21.50 -21.22 -1.62
C PHE A 146 -20.31 -21.98 -1.00
N GLU A 147 -20.45 -23.29 -0.78
CA GLU A 147 -19.39 -24.10 -0.18
C GLU A 147 -18.11 -24.07 -1.04
N GLU A 148 -18.24 -24.21 -2.35
CA GLU A 148 -17.09 -24.17 -3.26
C GLU A 148 -16.38 -22.82 -3.24
N LEU A 149 -17.13 -21.71 -3.24
CA LEU A 149 -16.55 -20.38 -3.07
C LEU A 149 -15.88 -20.23 -1.69
N TYR A 150 -16.56 -20.67 -0.64
CA TYR A 150 -16.06 -20.55 0.73
C TYR A 150 -14.73 -21.29 0.91
N GLN A 151 -14.61 -22.49 0.32
CA GLN A 151 -13.39 -23.29 0.29
C GLN A 151 -12.32 -22.72 -0.66
N TYR A 152 -12.71 -22.11 -1.78
CA TYR A 152 -11.74 -21.45 -2.67
C TYR A 152 -10.95 -20.36 -1.94
N TYR A 153 -11.63 -19.53 -1.13
CA TYR A 153 -11.02 -18.41 -0.40
C TYR A 153 -10.14 -18.82 0.79
N ILE A 154 -9.96 -20.11 1.10
CA ILE A 154 -8.93 -20.58 2.03
C ILE A 154 -7.66 -21.09 1.34
N THR A 155 -7.62 -21.05 0.00
CA THR A 155 -6.49 -21.56 -0.77
C THR A 155 -5.51 -20.46 -1.19
N GLU A 156 -4.26 -20.84 -1.44
CA GLU A 156 -3.24 -19.96 -2.04
C GLU A 156 -3.64 -19.45 -3.43
N LYS A 157 -4.57 -20.11 -4.13
CA LYS A 157 -5.04 -19.68 -5.46
C LYS A 157 -5.88 -18.42 -5.41
N ALA A 158 -6.52 -18.15 -4.27
CA ALA A 158 -7.41 -17.01 -4.09
C ALA A 158 -6.66 -15.73 -3.71
N TRP A 159 -5.44 -15.84 -3.19
CA TRP A 159 -4.73 -14.74 -2.54
C TRP A 159 -3.29 -14.64 -2.99
N LYS A 160 -2.78 -13.41 -3.05
CA LYS A 160 -1.36 -13.13 -3.24
C LYS A 160 -0.89 -12.10 -2.22
N LEU A 161 0.36 -12.18 -1.81
CA LEU A 161 1.00 -11.13 -1.02
C LEU A 161 1.09 -9.84 -1.83
N CYS A 162 0.84 -8.69 -1.19
CA CYS A 162 0.92 -7.39 -1.86
C CYS A 162 2.35 -6.99 -2.21
N ASP A 163 3.28 -7.36 -1.34
CA ASP A 163 4.69 -6.98 -1.44
C ASP A 163 5.55 -8.27 -1.48
N PRO A 164 6.27 -8.54 -2.58
CA PRO A 164 7.11 -9.73 -2.70
C PRO A 164 8.30 -9.73 -1.72
N ASP A 165 8.72 -8.55 -1.23
CA ASP A 165 9.84 -8.42 -0.30
C ASP A 165 9.40 -8.49 1.17
N ALA A 166 8.10 -8.67 1.44
CA ALA A 166 7.52 -8.70 2.79
C ALA A 166 8.28 -9.64 3.73
N GLU A 167 8.63 -10.85 3.29
CA GLU A 167 9.34 -11.83 4.13
C GLU A 167 10.66 -11.26 4.69
N ASN A 168 11.44 -10.58 3.86
CA ASN A 168 12.73 -9.99 4.27
C ASN A 168 12.51 -8.85 5.26
N VAL A 169 11.47 -8.05 5.04
CA VAL A 169 11.09 -6.96 5.94
C VAL A 169 10.69 -7.51 7.31
N PHE A 170 9.77 -8.48 7.37
CA PHE A 170 9.33 -9.06 8.64
C PHE A 170 10.47 -9.78 9.38
N LYS A 171 11.42 -10.39 8.67
CA LYS A 171 12.66 -10.92 9.27
C LYS A 171 13.54 -9.81 9.87
N ALA A 172 13.71 -8.70 9.17
CA ALA A 172 14.50 -7.56 9.66
C ALA A 172 13.85 -6.92 10.90
N LEU A 173 12.52 -6.73 10.88
CA LEU A 173 11.74 -6.23 12.02
C LEU A 173 11.93 -7.12 13.25
N ARG A 174 11.81 -8.45 13.08
CA ARG A 174 12.05 -9.41 14.16
C ARG A 174 13.47 -9.32 14.71
N LYS A 175 14.48 -9.22 13.85
CA LYS A 175 15.89 -9.08 14.27
C LYS A 175 16.13 -7.79 15.06
N ALA A 176 15.42 -6.71 14.72
CA ALA A 176 15.43 -5.44 15.44
C ALA A 176 14.59 -5.45 16.72
N GLY A 177 13.95 -6.57 17.07
CA GLY A 177 13.11 -6.70 18.27
C GLY A 177 11.74 -6.04 18.15
N VAL A 178 11.32 -5.64 16.95
CA VAL A 178 9.98 -5.12 16.69
C VAL A 178 8.99 -6.28 16.63
N LYS A 179 7.98 -6.22 17.49
CA LYS A 179 6.88 -7.19 17.54
C LYS A 179 5.89 -6.97 16.41
N THR A 180 5.31 -8.03 15.87
CA THR A 180 4.43 -7.93 14.70
C THR A 180 3.10 -8.62 14.94
N ALA A 181 2.00 -8.00 14.53
CA ALA A 181 0.70 -8.64 14.59
C ALA A 181 -0.17 -8.31 13.38
N VAL A 182 -1.06 -9.24 13.04
CA VAL A 182 -2.16 -8.98 12.10
C VAL A 182 -3.39 -8.51 12.87
N VAL A 183 -4.06 -7.45 12.41
CA VAL A 183 -5.31 -6.94 12.97
C VAL A 183 -6.34 -6.77 11.85
N SER A 184 -7.30 -7.69 11.75
CA SER A 184 -8.19 -7.75 10.59
C SER A 184 -9.66 -7.98 10.93
N ASN A 185 -10.52 -7.28 10.18
CA ASN A 185 -11.94 -7.58 10.08
C ASN A 185 -12.12 -8.80 9.16
N PHE A 186 -11.86 -9.98 9.71
CA PHE A 186 -11.94 -11.26 9.03
C PHE A 186 -12.70 -12.28 9.89
N ASP A 187 -13.11 -13.38 9.28
CA ASP A 187 -13.64 -14.57 9.95
C ASP A 187 -12.53 -15.56 10.35
N THR A 188 -12.90 -16.72 10.89
CA THR A 188 -11.97 -17.74 11.41
C THR A 188 -11.03 -18.33 10.36
N ARG A 189 -11.24 -18.05 9.06
CA ARG A 189 -10.36 -18.54 7.98
C ARG A 189 -9.02 -17.82 7.87
N LEU A 190 -8.82 -16.69 8.56
CA LEU A 190 -7.58 -15.91 8.41
C LEU A 190 -6.33 -16.71 8.84
N ARG A 191 -6.38 -17.41 9.98
CA ARG A 191 -5.22 -18.18 10.47
C ARG A 191 -4.83 -19.32 9.52
N PRO A 192 -5.77 -20.20 9.07
CA PRO A 192 -5.49 -21.16 8.02
C PRO A 192 -4.89 -20.53 6.75
N LEU A 193 -5.43 -19.37 6.34
CA LEU A 193 -4.93 -18.66 5.15
C LEU A 193 -3.47 -18.22 5.31
N LEU A 194 -3.11 -17.60 6.44
CA LEU A 194 -1.72 -17.20 6.70
C LEU A 194 -0.75 -18.40 6.71
N HIS A 195 -1.22 -19.55 7.20
CA HIS A 195 -0.44 -20.78 7.19
C HIS A 195 -0.22 -21.32 5.77
N VAL A 196 -1.28 -21.37 4.95
CA VAL A 196 -1.22 -21.78 3.54
C VAL A 196 -0.29 -20.85 2.73
N LEU A 197 -0.34 -19.55 3.01
CA LEU A 197 0.55 -18.56 2.39
C LEU A 197 1.96 -18.54 2.99
N LYS A 198 2.24 -19.37 4.00
CA LYS A 198 3.52 -19.49 4.69
C LYS A 198 4.02 -18.15 5.25
N CYS A 199 3.11 -17.33 5.77
CA CYS A 199 3.43 -16.04 6.39
C CYS A 199 2.95 -15.94 7.84
N ASP A 200 2.30 -16.97 8.37
CA ASP A 200 1.90 -17.10 9.78
C ASP A 200 3.06 -16.85 10.74
N HIS A 201 4.22 -17.45 10.46
CA HIS A 201 5.41 -17.34 11.29
C HIS A 201 6.04 -15.94 11.30
N TRP A 202 5.57 -14.98 10.49
CA TRP A 202 6.05 -13.59 10.52
C TRP A 202 5.53 -12.83 11.73
N PHE A 203 4.39 -13.24 12.29
CA PHE A 203 3.65 -12.52 13.31
C PHE A 203 3.79 -13.18 14.68
N ASP A 204 3.96 -12.36 15.71
CA ASP A 204 3.90 -12.79 17.11
C ASP A 204 2.45 -12.96 17.59
N ALA A 205 1.50 -12.22 17.01
CA ALA A 205 0.08 -12.32 17.33
C ALA A 205 -0.82 -12.11 16.09
N VAL A 206 -2.05 -12.61 16.17
CA VAL A 206 -3.10 -12.38 15.16
C VAL A 206 -4.39 -12.07 15.89
N ALA A 207 -4.97 -10.90 15.65
CA ALA A 207 -6.24 -10.45 16.18
C ALA A 207 -7.28 -10.43 15.06
N VAL A 208 -8.22 -11.37 15.13
CA VAL A 208 -9.30 -11.55 14.15
C VAL A 208 -10.61 -11.07 14.75
N SER A 209 -11.37 -10.23 14.03
CA SER A 209 -12.61 -9.66 14.57
C SER A 209 -13.63 -10.70 15.03
N ALA A 210 -13.73 -11.86 14.35
CA ALA A 210 -14.61 -12.95 14.73
C ALA A 210 -14.21 -13.63 16.05
N GLU A 211 -12.91 -13.68 16.34
CA GLU A 211 -12.37 -14.30 17.57
C GLU A 211 -12.42 -13.32 18.76
N VAL A 212 -12.20 -12.03 18.50
CA VAL A 212 -12.17 -10.97 19.51
C VAL A 212 -13.57 -10.41 19.81
N ALA A 213 -14.55 -10.70 18.96
CA ALA A 213 -15.90 -10.10 18.98
C ALA A 213 -15.88 -8.56 18.96
N ALA A 214 -14.90 -7.98 18.26
CA ALA A 214 -14.79 -6.56 17.99
C ALA A 214 -14.17 -6.34 16.61
N GLU A 215 -14.84 -5.60 15.73
CA GLU A 215 -14.33 -5.23 14.42
C GLU A 215 -13.84 -3.78 14.41
N LYS A 216 -12.77 -3.50 13.65
CA LYS A 216 -12.34 -2.14 13.32
C LYS A 216 -13.54 -1.36 12.76
N PRO A 217 -13.79 -0.11 13.20
CA PRO A 217 -12.87 0.77 13.92
C PRO A 217 -12.94 0.67 15.46
N ASN A 218 -13.56 -0.36 16.05
CA ASN A 218 -13.61 -0.50 17.50
C ASN A 218 -12.19 -0.63 18.08
N PRO A 219 -11.76 0.24 19.02
CA PRO A 219 -10.40 0.22 19.55
C PRO A 219 -10.04 -1.10 20.25
N THR A 220 -11.04 -1.85 20.72
CA THR A 220 -10.86 -3.13 21.45
C THR A 220 -9.99 -4.13 20.68
N ILE A 221 -10.11 -4.22 19.36
CA ILE A 221 -9.33 -5.17 18.56
C ILE A 221 -7.83 -4.82 18.54
N PHE A 222 -7.50 -3.53 18.46
CA PHE A 222 -6.12 -3.05 18.53
C PHE A 222 -5.53 -3.24 19.93
N LEU A 223 -6.31 -2.90 20.96
CA LEU A 223 -5.90 -3.11 22.35
C LEU A 223 -5.61 -4.59 22.64
N LYS A 224 -6.43 -5.51 22.11
CA LYS A 224 -6.22 -6.96 22.23
C LYS A 224 -4.96 -7.43 21.50
N ALA A 225 -4.65 -6.84 20.34
CA ALA A 225 -3.40 -7.11 19.65
C ALA A 225 -2.19 -6.64 20.48
N CYS A 226 -2.22 -5.40 21.00
CA CYS A 226 -1.18 -4.87 21.88
C CYS A 226 -0.99 -5.69 23.16
N GLU A 227 -2.09 -6.11 23.81
CA GLU A 227 -2.07 -7.00 24.98
C GLU A 227 -1.38 -8.33 24.66
N SER A 228 -1.72 -8.95 23.52
CA SER A 228 -1.11 -10.21 23.07
C SER A 228 0.38 -10.07 22.78
N LEU A 229 0.81 -8.89 22.31
CA LEU A 229 2.22 -8.56 22.06
C LEU A 229 2.99 -8.14 23.33
N GLY A 230 2.28 -7.84 24.44
CA GLY A 230 2.88 -7.31 25.66
C GLY A 230 3.44 -5.88 25.49
N VAL A 231 2.82 -5.06 24.62
CA VAL A 231 3.23 -3.67 24.36
C VAL A 231 2.10 -2.70 24.71
N LYS A 232 2.43 -1.44 24.96
CA LYS A 232 1.44 -0.37 25.11
C LYS A 232 0.96 0.11 23.72
N PRO A 233 -0.28 0.62 23.60
CA PRO A 233 -0.76 1.18 22.33
C PRO A 233 0.14 2.27 21.74
N GLU A 234 0.69 3.15 22.59
CA GLU A 234 1.61 4.24 22.20
C GLU A 234 2.96 3.76 21.63
N GLU A 235 3.32 2.48 21.87
CA GLU A 235 4.52 1.84 21.33
C GLU A 235 4.27 1.19 19.96
N ALA A 236 3.02 1.11 19.51
CA ALA A 236 2.61 0.42 18.30
C ALA A 236 2.20 1.39 17.18
N VAL A 237 2.50 1.00 15.94
CA VAL A 237 1.94 1.62 14.73
C VAL A 237 1.09 0.61 13.96
N HIS A 238 -0.09 1.01 13.53
CA HIS A 238 -0.95 0.22 12.65
C HIS A 238 -0.83 0.68 11.19
N VAL A 239 -0.77 -0.29 10.28
CA VAL A 239 -0.73 -0.06 8.83
C VAL A 239 -1.90 -0.79 8.20
N GLY A 240 -2.74 -0.06 7.47
CA GLY A 240 -3.90 -0.60 6.75
C GLY A 240 -4.39 0.35 5.65
N ASP A 241 -5.31 -0.09 4.80
CA ASP A 241 -5.76 0.63 3.61
C ASP A 241 -7.08 1.41 3.79
N ASP A 242 -7.82 1.19 4.89
CA ASP A 242 -9.09 1.89 5.16
C ASP A 242 -8.92 3.02 6.19
N ARG A 243 -9.25 4.26 5.78
CA ARG A 243 -9.12 5.44 6.64
C ARG A 243 -9.93 5.36 7.93
N ARG A 244 -11.13 4.79 7.88
CA ARG A 244 -12.00 4.70 9.05
C ARG A 244 -11.58 3.54 9.94
N ASN A 245 -11.45 2.36 9.36
CA ASN A 245 -11.19 1.14 10.11
C ASN A 245 -9.76 1.11 10.66
N ASP A 246 -8.77 1.45 9.83
CA ASP A 246 -7.36 1.31 10.17
C ASP A 246 -6.80 2.58 10.82
N ILE A 247 -7.07 3.75 10.24
CA ILE A 247 -6.45 4.98 10.74
C ILE A 247 -7.17 5.54 11.96
N TRP A 248 -8.48 5.75 11.85
CA TRP A 248 -9.24 6.28 12.99
C TRP A 248 -9.34 5.24 14.11
N GLY A 249 -9.64 3.99 13.79
CA GLY A 249 -9.73 2.92 14.78
C GLY A 249 -8.44 2.72 15.59
N ALA A 250 -7.27 2.71 14.94
CA ALA A 250 -6.00 2.56 15.63
C ALA A 250 -5.65 3.79 16.49
N ARG A 251 -5.91 5.01 15.98
CA ARG A 251 -5.66 6.24 16.74
C ARG A 251 -6.57 6.36 17.96
N ASP A 252 -7.82 5.95 17.85
CA ASP A 252 -8.77 5.89 18.97
C ASP A 252 -8.33 4.87 20.04
N ALA A 253 -7.56 3.84 19.66
CA ALA A 253 -6.93 2.90 20.58
C ALA A 253 -5.63 3.43 21.21
N GLY A 254 -5.11 4.57 20.75
CA GLY A 254 -3.85 5.16 21.20
C GLY A 254 -2.61 4.71 20.41
N CYS A 255 -2.79 4.03 19.28
CA CYS A 255 -1.70 3.67 18.37
C CYS A 255 -1.41 4.79 17.36
N ASP A 256 -0.18 4.86 16.89
CA ASP A 256 0.12 5.58 15.64
C ASP A 256 -0.49 4.79 14.46
N ALA A 257 -0.76 5.48 13.35
CA ALA A 257 -1.35 4.83 12.18
C ALA A 257 -0.90 5.46 10.88
N TRP A 258 -0.56 4.61 9.89
CA TRP A 258 -0.18 4.98 8.54
C TRP A 258 -1.08 4.31 7.50
N LEU A 259 -1.57 5.09 6.55
CA LEU A 259 -2.43 4.63 5.47
C LEU A 259 -1.61 3.99 4.35
N TRP A 260 -1.88 2.72 4.07
CA TRP A 260 -1.31 1.99 2.95
C TRP A 260 -1.74 2.61 1.62
N GLY A 261 -0.78 2.80 0.70
CA GLY A 261 -0.98 3.46 -0.59
C GLY A 261 -1.05 5.00 -0.52
N SER A 262 -0.85 5.60 0.65
CA SER A 262 -0.81 7.06 0.83
C SER A 262 0.36 7.50 1.70
N ASP A 263 0.40 7.04 2.95
CA ASP A 263 1.47 7.37 3.91
C ASP A 263 2.67 6.42 3.78
N VAL A 264 2.44 5.20 3.32
CA VAL A 264 3.43 4.16 3.04
C VAL A 264 2.98 3.30 1.85
N HIS A 265 3.91 2.86 0.99
CA HIS A 265 3.60 2.14 -0.26
C HIS A 265 4.24 0.74 -0.33
N SER A 266 5.09 0.40 0.63
CA SER A 266 5.74 -0.91 0.75
C SER A 266 6.05 -1.23 2.20
N PHE A 267 6.24 -2.51 2.54
CA PHE A 267 6.68 -2.87 3.88
C PHE A 267 8.12 -2.39 4.14
N LYS A 268 8.94 -2.27 3.11
CA LYS A 268 10.28 -1.69 3.24
C LYS A 268 10.23 -0.26 3.78
N GLU A 269 9.37 0.58 3.20
CA GLU A 269 9.15 1.95 3.68
C GLU A 269 8.64 1.97 5.13
N VAL A 270 7.74 1.04 5.49
CA VAL A 270 7.27 0.87 6.87
C VAL A 270 8.45 0.57 7.81
N ALA A 271 9.32 -0.37 7.46
CA ALA A 271 10.48 -0.73 8.27
C ALA A 271 11.48 0.43 8.40
N GLU A 272 11.79 1.12 7.31
CA GLU A 272 12.68 2.28 7.31
C GLU A 272 12.14 3.40 8.20
N ARG A 273 10.83 3.65 8.17
CA ARG A 273 10.15 4.63 9.03
C ARG A 273 10.11 4.20 10.50
N ILE A 274 10.10 2.90 10.77
CA ILE A 274 10.31 2.35 12.12
C ILE A 274 11.77 2.50 12.56
N GLY A 275 12.72 2.71 11.65
CA GLY A 275 14.16 2.80 11.93
C GLY A 275 14.90 1.47 11.74
N VAL A 276 14.31 0.52 11.03
CA VAL A 276 14.90 -0.80 10.77
C VAL A 276 15.45 -0.85 9.34
N GLU A 277 16.74 -1.12 9.22
CA GLU A 277 17.38 -1.34 7.93
C GLU A 277 17.00 -2.73 7.38
N VAL A 278 16.40 -2.73 6.19
CA VAL A 278 16.12 -3.95 5.43
C VAL A 278 17.26 -4.12 4.43
N ALA A 279 18.08 -5.16 4.60
CA ALA A 279 19.14 -5.47 3.65
C ALA A 279 18.51 -5.65 2.26
N ASN A 280 18.95 -4.84 1.29
CA ASN A 280 18.63 -5.11 -0.10
C ASN A 280 19.21 -6.49 -0.42
N LEU A 281 18.38 -7.44 -0.86
CA LEU A 281 18.89 -8.48 -1.75
C LEU A 281 19.61 -7.76 -2.91
N PRO A 282 20.64 -8.35 -3.53
CA PRO A 282 21.08 -7.90 -4.84
C PRO A 282 19.93 -8.15 -5.83
N GLY A 283 18.93 -7.27 -5.80
CA GLY A 283 17.96 -7.13 -6.85
C GLY A 283 18.71 -6.69 -8.09
N ILE A 284 18.28 -7.22 -9.23
CA ILE A 284 18.48 -6.60 -10.54
C ILE A 284 18.51 -5.09 -10.34
N LEU A 285 19.68 -4.49 -10.61
CA LEU A 285 19.97 -3.07 -10.44
C LEU A 285 18.81 -2.22 -10.97
N SER A 286 17.89 -1.80 -10.09
CA SER A 286 17.17 -0.56 -10.33
C SER A 286 18.23 0.52 -10.17
N CYS A 287 18.64 1.09 -11.29
CA CYS A 287 19.63 2.15 -11.37
C CYS A 287 19.23 3.28 -10.40
N ASP A 288 19.88 3.30 -9.24
CA ASP A 288 19.68 4.33 -8.24
C ASP A 288 20.23 5.64 -8.81
N ARG A 289 19.34 6.64 -8.90
CA ARG A 289 19.70 8.00 -9.31
C ARG A 289 20.45 8.65 -8.15
N GLY A 290 21.73 8.34 -8.04
CA GLY A 290 22.63 8.92 -7.05
C GLY A 290 24.02 9.16 -7.62
N ARG A 291 24.26 10.40 -8.06
CA ARG A 291 25.53 10.98 -8.58
C ARG A 291 25.83 10.72 -10.06
N HIS A 292 25.13 11.46 -10.92
CA HIS A 292 25.73 11.87 -12.19
C HIS A 292 26.34 13.27 -12.05
N ALA A 293 27.66 13.33 -12.14
CA ALA A 293 28.33 14.48 -12.71
C ALA A 293 27.64 14.81 -14.05
N ALA A 294 27.42 16.10 -14.29
CA ALA A 294 26.74 16.60 -15.48
C ALA A 294 27.30 15.96 -16.77
N MET A 295 26.49 15.08 -17.37
CA MET A 295 26.64 14.61 -18.75
C MET A 295 25.52 15.29 -19.57
N PRO A 296 25.81 15.78 -20.78
CA PRO A 296 24.89 16.62 -21.54
C PRO A 296 23.61 15.85 -21.90
N GLY A 297 22.46 16.50 -21.72
CA GLY A 297 21.14 15.90 -21.87
C GLY A 297 20.87 15.28 -23.24
N PHE A 298 19.92 14.34 -23.25
CA PHE A 298 19.40 13.57 -24.40
C PHE A 298 19.13 14.37 -25.69
N GLY A 299 18.95 15.69 -25.62
CA GLY A 299 18.89 16.56 -26.79
C GLY A 299 20.17 16.57 -27.64
N ALA A 300 21.35 16.40 -27.02
CA ALA A 300 22.64 16.42 -27.74
C ALA A 300 22.88 15.14 -28.56
N VAL A 301 22.41 13.99 -28.07
CA VAL A 301 22.55 12.69 -28.77
C VAL A 301 21.63 12.64 -30.00
N MET A 302 20.41 13.18 -29.90
CA MET A 302 19.50 13.33 -31.03
C MET A 302 20.01 14.33 -32.08
N PHE A 303 20.70 15.40 -31.67
CA PHE A 303 21.30 16.37 -32.59
C PHE A 303 22.51 15.80 -33.37
N ILE A 304 23.30 14.93 -32.73
CA ILE A 304 24.46 14.28 -33.36
C ILE A 304 24.02 13.17 -34.34
N LEU A 305 22.95 12.41 -34.02
CA LEU A 305 22.36 11.40 -34.93
C LEU A 305 21.63 12.03 -36.13
N SER A 306 20.91 13.14 -35.92
CA SER A 306 20.27 13.94 -36.98
C SER A 306 21.29 14.45 -38.02
N ARG A 307 22.45 14.95 -37.59
CA ARG A 307 23.50 15.46 -38.50
C ARG A 307 24.28 14.37 -39.23
N ARG A 308 24.36 13.14 -38.70
CA ARG A 308 25.03 12.01 -39.37
C ARG A 308 24.14 11.35 -40.42
N LEU A 309 22.82 11.29 -40.21
CA LEU A 309 21.86 10.77 -41.18
C LEU A 309 21.62 11.70 -42.39
N GLN A 310 21.86 13.01 -42.25
CA GLN A 310 21.78 13.96 -43.38
C GLN A 310 23.02 13.98 -44.30
N ARG A 311 24.13 13.30 -43.96
CA ARG A 311 25.38 13.35 -44.76
C ARG A 311 25.75 12.04 -45.46
N GLY A 312 24.90 11.01 -45.44
CA GLY A 312 25.27 9.72 -46.01
C GLY A 312 24.08 8.82 -46.31
N SER A 313 23.24 9.20 -47.27
CA SER A 313 22.52 8.30 -48.18
C SER A 313 21.50 9.12 -48.99
N GLY A 314 21.55 9.01 -50.31
CA GLY A 314 20.60 9.66 -51.21
C GLY A 314 19.23 8.99 -51.20
N LEU A 315 18.56 8.93 -50.04
CA LEU A 315 17.16 8.49 -49.97
C LEU A 315 16.21 9.68 -50.02
N ARG A 316 15.40 9.76 -51.09
CA ARG A 316 14.17 10.55 -51.10
C ARG A 316 13.12 9.81 -50.26
N TRP A 317 12.47 10.54 -49.35
CA TRP A 317 11.35 10.02 -48.55
C TRP A 317 10.01 10.37 -49.24
N PRO A 318 9.07 9.42 -49.37
CA PRO A 318 7.73 9.71 -49.86
C PRO A 318 6.83 10.30 -48.76
N SER A 319 5.95 11.22 -49.17
CA SER A 319 4.87 11.76 -48.35
C SER A 319 3.77 10.71 -48.22
N ASP A 320 3.67 10.06 -47.06
CA ASP A 320 2.42 9.75 -46.34
C ASP A 320 2.63 8.66 -45.27
N GLY A 321 2.01 8.86 -44.10
CA GLY A 321 2.34 8.18 -42.84
C GLY A 321 2.14 6.65 -42.80
N GLN A 322 3.21 5.90 -43.05
CA GLN A 322 3.31 4.47 -42.74
C GLN A 322 4.32 4.19 -41.60
N TRP A 323 4.08 3.08 -40.89
CA TRP A 323 4.92 2.55 -39.81
C TRP A 323 6.17 1.86 -40.37
N PHE A 324 7.33 2.05 -39.73
CA PHE A 324 8.56 1.35 -40.06
C PHE A 324 9.13 0.61 -38.83
N SER A 325 9.66 -0.60 -39.05
CA SER A 325 10.48 -1.34 -38.11
C SER A 325 11.88 -1.52 -38.69
N GLY A 326 12.92 -1.14 -37.95
CA GLY A 326 14.32 -1.39 -38.30
C GLY A 326 15.13 -1.75 -37.05
N ALA A 327 16.03 -2.72 -37.18
CA ALA A 327 16.97 -3.09 -36.11
C ALA A 327 18.21 -2.19 -36.17
N ILE A 328 18.67 -1.70 -35.02
CA ILE A 328 19.94 -0.98 -34.89
C ILE A 328 20.82 -1.79 -33.95
N ASP A 329 21.96 -2.26 -34.44
CA ASP A 329 22.99 -2.88 -33.62
C ASP A 329 23.78 -1.79 -32.87
N ILE A 330 23.73 -1.82 -31.53
CA ILE A 330 24.51 -0.91 -30.68
C ILE A 330 25.62 -1.71 -30.01
N TYR A 331 26.88 -1.35 -30.31
CA TYR A 331 28.07 -1.91 -29.68
C TYR A 331 28.40 -1.15 -28.38
N LEU A 332 28.40 -1.85 -27.25
CA LEU A 332 28.82 -1.28 -25.95
C LEU A 332 30.20 -1.85 -25.57
N PRO A 333 31.29 -1.06 -25.60
CA PRO A 333 32.58 -1.50 -25.09
C PRO A 333 32.59 -1.47 -23.56
N GLY A 334 32.88 -2.61 -22.93
CA GLY A 334 32.98 -2.77 -21.48
C GLY A 334 34.34 -2.35 -20.91
N ILE A 335 34.35 -2.02 -19.61
CA ILE A 335 35.56 -1.91 -18.79
C ILE A 335 35.48 -2.95 -17.65
N LEU A 336 36.33 -3.97 -17.79
CA LEU A 336 36.95 -4.85 -16.77
C LEU A 336 36.04 -5.79 -15.93
N SER A 337 35.77 -7.01 -16.44
CA SER A 337 36.58 -8.22 -16.13
C SER A 337 35.87 -9.49 -16.66
N CYS A 338 36.54 -10.18 -17.60
CA CYS A 338 36.33 -11.55 -18.10
C CYS A 338 34.93 -12.20 -17.91
N ASP A 339 34.03 -12.03 -18.88
CA ASP A 339 33.57 -13.12 -19.77
C ASP A 339 32.77 -12.54 -20.95
N ARG A 340 32.68 -13.29 -22.04
CA ARG A 340 32.36 -12.87 -23.42
C ARG A 340 31.05 -12.09 -23.63
N GLY A 341 31.10 -11.14 -24.57
CA GLY A 341 30.04 -10.21 -24.93
C GLY A 341 28.73 -10.84 -25.44
N ARG A 342 27.62 -10.13 -25.19
CA ARG A 342 26.29 -10.42 -25.74
C ARG A 342 25.80 -9.20 -26.55
N HIS A 343 25.43 -9.44 -27.80
CA HIS A 343 24.66 -8.48 -28.61
C HIS A 343 23.21 -8.47 -28.11
N VAL A 344 22.60 -7.30 -27.98
CA VAL A 344 21.18 -7.15 -27.64
C VAL A 344 20.47 -6.51 -28.83
N ASN A 345 19.58 -7.27 -29.47
CA ASN A 345 18.69 -6.74 -30.51
C ASN A 345 17.52 -6.02 -29.83
N ILE A 346 17.42 -4.70 -29.99
CA ILE A 346 16.29 -3.91 -29.50
C ILE A 346 15.45 -3.50 -30.71
N CYS A 347 14.23 -4.03 -30.82
CA CYS A 347 13.24 -3.57 -31.79
C CYS A 347 12.49 -2.39 -31.18
N VAL A 348 12.58 -1.20 -31.79
CA VAL A 348 11.84 -0.02 -31.33
C VAL A 348 10.88 0.43 -32.43
N VAL A 349 9.58 0.49 -32.10
CA VAL A 349 8.52 0.98 -32.98
C VAL A 349 8.14 2.38 -32.53
N TRP A 350 8.18 3.37 -33.43
CA TRP A 350 7.79 4.75 -33.14
C TRP A 350 6.67 5.21 -34.08
N ARG A 351 5.79 6.08 -33.57
CA ARG A 351 4.83 6.87 -34.35
C ARG A 351 5.17 8.33 -34.17
N MET A 352 5.59 9.03 -35.23
CA MET A 352 5.67 10.50 -35.20
C MET A 352 4.33 11.08 -35.63
N GLN A 353 3.78 11.97 -34.81
CA GLN A 353 2.66 12.83 -35.15
C GLN A 353 3.23 14.24 -35.26
N LEU A 354 3.22 14.81 -36.47
CA LEU A 354 3.70 16.17 -36.73
C LEU A 354 2.73 17.17 -36.07
N LEU A 355 3.27 18.15 -35.34
CA LEU A 355 2.56 19.35 -34.90
C LEU A 355 2.43 20.34 -36.06
#